data_AF-A0A8J4PGW4-F1
#
_entry.id   AF-A0A8J4PGW4-F1
#
_cell.length_a   1.000
_cell.length_b   1.000
_cell.length_c   1.000
_cell.angle_alpha   90.00
_cell.angle_beta   90.00
_cell.angle_gamma   90.00
#
_symmetry.space_group_name_H-M   'P 1'
#
loop_
_entity.id
_entity.type
_entity.pdbx_description
1 polymer ?
#
loop_
_entity_poly.entity_id
_entity_poly.type
_entity_poly.pdbx_seq_one_letter_code
_entity_poly.pdbx_strand_id
1 'polypeptide(L)'
;PGDKELEPLKYAKVAMDASVSRRKVEGCILGITSLLSHCLGKGENVALVLRDVGVLLIEGRRVQMKFYSDFLERITGKRIQEGATFKVPQLLDMVVSRMVPIASLTLTSRVIVFP
;
A
#
# COMPACT_ATOMS: atom_id res chain seq x y z
N PRO A 1 10.41 16.60 10.05
CA PRO A 1 9.65 15.36 9.78
C PRO A 1 10.24 14.21 10.61
N GLY A 2 9.58 13.76 11.68
CA GLY A 2 10.18 12.68 12.50
C GLY A 2 9.48 12.32 13.81
N ASP A 3 8.82 13.25 14.50
CA ASP A 3 8.34 12.98 15.87
C ASP A 3 6.84 12.69 15.95
N LYS A 4 6.31 11.87 15.04
CA LYS A 4 5.00 11.24 15.30
C LYS A 4 5.24 9.97 16.08
N GLU A 5 4.84 9.98 17.34
CA GLU A 5 4.77 8.77 18.15
C GLU A 5 3.91 7.75 17.41
N LEU A 6 4.51 6.60 17.08
CA LEU A 6 3.82 5.52 16.41
C LEU A 6 3.00 4.77 17.46
N GLU A 7 1.68 4.91 17.43
CA GLU A 7 0.82 4.09 18.27
C GLU A 7 0.98 2.60 17.90
N PRO A 8 1.15 1.71 18.90
CA PRO A 8 1.14 0.28 18.65
C PRO A 8 -0.15 -0.17 17.95
N LEU A 9 -0.02 -1.08 16.97
CA LEU A 9 -1.16 -1.65 16.30
C LEU A 9 -2.05 -2.40 17.30
N LYS A 10 -3.31 -2.01 17.39
CA LYS A 10 -4.30 -2.65 18.28
C LYS A 10 -4.78 -3.96 17.65
N TYR A 11 -3.98 -5.02 17.73
CA TYR A 11 -4.25 -6.32 17.10
C TYR A 11 -5.65 -6.87 17.40
N ALA A 12 -6.14 -6.72 18.63
CA ALA A 12 -7.48 -7.16 19.00
C ALA A 12 -8.59 -6.41 18.24
N LYS A 13 -8.43 -5.09 18.05
CA LYS A 13 -9.37 -4.29 17.28
C LYS A 13 -9.37 -4.70 15.81
N VAL A 14 -8.18 -4.84 15.22
CA VAL A 14 -8.04 -5.29 13.81
C VAL A 14 -8.63 -6.68 13.62
N ALA A 15 -8.41 -7.59 14.57
CA ALA A 15 -8.96 -8.94 14.52
C ALA A 15 -10.49 -8.95 14.56
N MET A 16 -11.08 -8.11 15.41
CA MET A 16 -12.52 -7.91 15.49
C MET A 16 -13.08 -7.31 14.19
N ASP A 17 -12.48 -6.22 13.69
CA ASP A 17 -12.92 -5.54 12.47
C ASP A 17 -12.83 -6.46 11.23
N ALA A 18 -11.79 -7.30 11.17
CA ALA A 18 -11.58 -8.26 10.09
C ALA A 18 -12.27 -9.62 10.31
N SER A 19 -12.97 -9.82 11.43
CA SER A 19 -13.61 -11.10 11.79
C SER A 19 -12.66 -12.31 11.73
N VAL A 20 -11.43 -12.14 12.23
CA VAL A 20 -10.41 -13.21 12.29
C VAL A 20 -9.83 -13.32 13.69
N SER A 21 -9.06 -14.38 13.97
CA SER A 21 -8.37 -14.50 15.25
C SER A 21 -7.22 -13.48 15.37
N ARG A 22 -6.97 -13.01 16.60
CA ARG A 22 -5.81 -12.15 16.92
C ARG A 22 -4.49 -12.75 16.43
N ARG A 23 -4.30 -14.06 16.63
CA ARG A 23 -3.11 -14.79 16.16
C ARG A 23 -2.94 -14.71 14.64
N LYS A 24 -4.04 -14.75 13.87
CA LYS A 24 -4.00 -14.63 12.41
C LYS A 24 -3.57 -13.22 11.98
N VAL A 25 -4.08 -12.18 12.66
CA VAL A 25 -3.64 -10.80 12.41
C VAL A 25 -2.16 -10.62 12.74
N GLU A 26 -1.73 -11.06 13.93
CA GLU A 26 -0.33 -10.95 14.37
C GLU A 26 0.61 -11.68 13.38
N GLY A 27 0.29 -12.93 13.03
CA GLY A 27 1.09 -13.70 12.08
C GLY A 27 1.17 -13.05 10.70
N CYS A 28 0.07 -12.48 10.20
CA CYS A 28 0.04 -11.76 8.93
C CYS A 28 0.93 -10.51 8.96
N ILE A 29 0.72 -9.64 9.97
CA ILE A 29 1.45 -8.39 10.10
C ILE A 29 2.95 -8.66 10.28
N LEU A 30 3.33 -9.59 11.15
CA LEU A 30 4.72 -9.96 11.39
C LEU A 30 5.34 -10.61 10.15
N GLY A 31 4.62 -11.50 9.47
CA GLY A 31 5.11 -12.15 8.25
C GLY A 31 5.40 -11.16 7.13
N ILE A 32 4.47 -10.24 6.85
CA ILE A 32 4.65 -9.24 5.79
C ILE A 32 5.75 -8.25 6.14
N THR A 33 5.76 -7.73 7.38
CA THR A 33 6.80 -6.78 7.80
C THR A 33 8.19 -7.41 7.82
N SER A 34 8.31 -8.68 8.25
CA SER A 34 9.56 -9.43 8.18
C SER A 34 10.02 -9.64 6.74
N LEU A 35 9.13 -10.04 5.83
CA LEU A 35 9.47 -10.25 4.43
C LEU A 35 9.91 -8.93 3.76
N LEU A 36 9.16 -7.85 3.99
CA LEU A 36 9.50 -6.53 3.48
C LEU A 36 10.87 -6.08 4.01
N SER A 37 11.09 -6.16 5.33
CA SER A 37 12.37 -5.82 5.96
C SER A 37 13.54 -6.60 5.37
N HIS A 38 13.36 -7.91 5.17
CA HIS A 38 14.37 -8.76 4.55
C HIS A 38 14.70 -8.33 3.10
N CYS A 39 13.69 -8.03 2.27
CA CYS A 39 13.91 -7.56 0.90
C CYS A 39 14.65 -6.20 0.89
N LEU A 40 14.23 -5.27 1.75
CA LEU A 40 14.86 -3.95 1.86
C LEU A 40 16.29 -4.04 2.37
N GLY A 41 16.58 -4.93 3.33
CA GLY A 41 17.93 -5.20 3.83
C GLY A 41 18.89 -5.72 2.76
N LYS A 42 18.35 -6.35 1.69
CA LYS A 42 19.11 -6.81 0.52
C LYS A 42 19.20 -5.76 -0.61
N GLY A 43 18.59 -4.58 -0.43
CA GLY A 43 18.51 -3.56 -1.47
C GLY A 43 17.63 -3.94 -2.65
N GLU A 44 16.70 -4.89 -2.46
CA GLU A 44 15.79 -5.33 -3.51
C GLU A 44 14.68 -4.29 -3.72
N ASN A 45 14.31 -4.05 -4.98
CA ASN A 45 13.11 -3.28 -5.30
C ASN A 45 11.87 -4.10 -4.88
N VAL A 46 10.84 -3.47 -4.33
CA VAL A 46 9.63 -4.15 -3.84
C VAL A 46 8.38 -3.40 -4.27
N ALA A 47 7.38 -4.14 -4.73
CA ALA A 47 6.00 -3.65 -4.85
C ALA A 47 5.15 -4.31 -3.77
N LEU A 48 4.74 -3.54 -2.77
CA LEU A 48 3.83 -3.97 -1.73
C LEU A 48 2.40 -3.58 -2.10
N VAL A 49 1.59 -4.58 -2.43
CA VAL A 49 0.17 -4.42 -2.76
C VAL A 49 -0.64 -4.40 -1.48
N LEU A 50 -1.35 -3.31 -1.24
CA LEU A 50 -2.40 -3.18 -0.24
C LEU A 50 -3.73 -3.32 -0.96
N ARG A 51 -4.32 -4.53 -0.93
CA ARG A 51 -5.37 -4.97 -1.87
C ARG A 51 -6.51 -3.98 -2.11
N ASP A 52 -6.94 -3.25 -1.09
CA ASP A 52 -8.06 -2.30 -1.16
C ASP A 52 -7.65 -0.82 -1.04
N VAL A 53 -6.35 -0.55 -1.13
CA VAL A 53 -5.79 0.78 -0.95
C VAL A 53 -4.96 1.19 -2.18
N GLY A 54 -4.04 0.33 -2.61
CA GLY A 54 -3.10 0.65 -3.68
C GLY A 54 -1.82 -0.17 -3.64
N VAL A 55 -0.75 0.35 -4.22
CA VAL A 55 0.58 -0.28 -4.29
C VAL A 55 1.65 0.70 -3.80
N LEU A 56 2.43 0.27 -2.81
CA LEU A 56 3.63 0.97 -2.36
C LEU A 56 4.84 0.43 -3.13
N LEU A 57 5.43 1.29 -3.95
CA LEU A 57 6.61 1.00 -4.74
C LEU A 57 7.86 1.50 -4.01
N ILE A 58 8.83 0.62 -3.82
CA ILE A 58 10.13 0.94 -3.24
C ILE A 58 11.19 0.51 -4.25
N GLU A 59 11.80 1.48 -4.92
CA GLU A 59 12.77 1.25 -5.99
C GLU A 59 14.05 2.05 -5.75
N GLY A 60 15.12 1.35 -5.41
CA GLY A 60 16.37 1.97 -4.96
C GLY A 60 16.14 2.87 -3.74
N ARG A 61 16.26 4.19 -3.94
CA ARG A 61 16.02 5.22 -2.90
C ARG A 61 14.66 5.90 -3.02
N ARG A 62 13.86 5.54 -4.02
CA ARG A 62 12.54 6.14 -4.28
C ARG A 62 11.46 5.30 -3.63
N VAL A 63 10.57 5.96 -2.90
CA VAL A 63 9.37 5.36 -2.32
C VAL A 63 8.17 6.13 -2.87
N GLN A 64 7.25 5.43 -3.55
CA GLN A 64 6.07 6.03 -4.15
C GLN A 64 4.83 5.21 -3.81
N MET A 65 3.77 5.88 -3.33
CA MET A 65 2.47 5.26 -3.15
C MET A 65 1.60 5.53 -4.38
N LYS A 66 1.01 4.48 -4.95
CA LYS A 66 -0.03 4.56 -5.98
C LYS A 66 -1.35 4.05 -5.40
N PHE A 67 -2.37 4.89 -5.32
CA PHE A 67 -3.67 4.57 -4.75
C PHE A 67 -4.65 4.12 -5.83
N TYR A 68 -5.51 3.17 -5.47
CA TYR A 68 -6.65 2.85 -6.32
C TYR A 68 -7.65 4.01 -6.34
N SER A 69 -8.21 4.31 -7.51
CA SER A 69 -9.17 5.41 -7.67
C SER A 69 -10.38 5.24 -6.75
N ASP A 70 -10.97 4.04 -6.70
CA ASP A 70 -12.12 3.73 -5.86
C ASP A 70 -11.82 3.87 -4.35
N PHE A 71 -10.59 3.56 -3.92
CA PHE A 71 -10.16 3.83 -2.55
C PHE A 71 -10.15 5.33 -2.25
N LEU A 72 -9.57 6.14 -3.13
CA LEU A 72 -9.53 7.60 -2.98
C LEU A 72 -10.94 8.20 -2.99
N GLU A 73 -11.81 7.74 -3.87
CA GLU A 73 -13.22 8.18 -3.90
C GLU A 73 -13.92 7.88 -2.58
N ARG A 74 -13.71 6.68 -2.02
CA ARG A 74 -14.31 6.27 -0.74
C ARG A 74 -13.85 7.15 0.42
N ILE A 75 -12.56 7.50 0.50
CA ILE A 75 -12.04 8.30 1.62
C ILE A 75 -12.28 9.80 1.45
N THR A 76 -12.38 10.30 0.21
CA THR A 76 -12.61 11.73 -0.06
C THR A 76 -14.09 12.09 -0.21
N GLY A 77 -14.95 11.10 -0.45
CA GLY A 77 -16.36 11.30 -0.77
C GLY A 77 -16.61 11.94 -2.13
N LYS A 78 -15.58 12.02 -3.00
CA LYS A 78 -15.65 12.68 -4.31
C LYS A 78 -15.31 11.67 -5.39
N ARG A 79 -16.13 11.63 -6.46
CA ARG A 79 -15.78 10.86 -7.66
C ARG A 79 -14.58 11.48 -8.36
N ILE A 80 -13.62 10.64 -8.74
CA ILE A 80 -12.51 11.00 -9.60
C ILE A 80 -13.01 10.72 -11.02
N GLN A 81 -13.42 11.77 -11.73
CA GLN A 81 -13.85 11.62 -13.12
C GLN A 81 -12.68 11.15 -13.99
N GLU A 82 -12.92 10.24 -14.92
CA GLU A 82 -11.94 9.87 -15.95
C GLU A 82 -11.55 11.14 -16.73
N GLY A 83 -10.26 11.47 -16.73
CA GLY A 83 -9.76 12.73 -17.33
C GLY A 83 -9.81 13.95 -16.41
N ALA A 84 -10.17 13.81 -15.13
CA ALA A 84 -10.05 14.90 -14.16
C ALA A 84 -8.59 15.28 -13.96
N THR A 85 -8.22 16.47 -14.43
CA THR A 85 -6.95 17.11 -14.10
C THR A 85 -6.97 17.40 -12.60
N PHE A 86 -6.27 16.60 -11.80
CA PHE A 86 -5.93 17.04 -10.45
C PHE A 86 -5.22 18.39 -10.61
N LYS A 87 -5.66 19.41 -9.87
CA LYS A 87 -5.02 20.74 -9.87
C LYS A 87 -3.51 20.67 -9.57
N VAL A 88 -3.05 19.53 -9.07
CA VAL A 88 -1.66 19.17 -8.83
C VAL A 88 -1.31 17.96 -9.72
N PRO A 89 -0.50 18.13 -10.79
CA PRO A 89 -0.11 17.04 -11.69
C PRO A 89 0.55 15.84 -11.00
N GLN A 90 1.24 16.08 -9.88
CA GLN A 90 1.89 15.03 -9.08
C GLN A 90 0.88 14.04 -8.47
N LEU A 91 -0.39 14.45 -8.28
CA LEU A 91 -1.43 13.53 -7.83
C LEU A 91 -1.90 12.57 -8.92
N LEU A 92 -1.79 12.92 -10.21
CA LEU A 92 -2.17 12.02 -11.31
C LEU A 92 -1.29 10.76 -11.33
N ASP A 93 0.01 10.91 -11.08
CA ASP A 93 0.95 9.79 -11.03
C ASP A 93 0.79 8.92 -9.76
N MET A 94 0.01 9.39 -8.79
CA MET A 94 -0.34 8.66 -7.57
C MET A 94 -1.66 7.90 -7.69
N VAL A 95 -2.41 8.00 -8.78
CA VAL A 95 -3.67 7.27 -8.99
C VAL A 95 -3.47 6.15 -10.00
N VAL A 96 -3.96 4.95 -9.68
CA VAL A 96 -3.89 3.78 -10.57
C VAL A 96 -5.23 3.05 -10.61
N SER A 97 -5.58 2.52 -11.78
CA SER A 97 -6.73 1.63 -11.93
C SER A 97 -6.38 0.22 -11.43
N ARG A 98 -7.31 -0.46 -10.75
CA ARG A 98 -7.15 -1.86 -10.32
C ARG A 98 -6.91 -2.83 -11.49
N MET A 99 -7.32 -2.45 -12.70
CA MET A 99 -7.15 -3.26 -13.90
C MET A 99 -5.73 -3.23 -14.46
N VAL A 100 -4.89 -2.30 -13.99
CA VAL A 100 -3.51 -2.17 -14.46
C VAL A 100 -2.65 -3.29 -13.85
N PRO A 101 -1.94 -4.10 -14.67
CA PRO A 101 -1.06 -5.14 -14.13
C PRO A 101 0.05 -4.53 -13.28
N ILE A 102 0.31 -5.12 -12.11
CA ILE A 102 1.37 -4.63 -11.21
C ILE A 102 2.74 -4.59 -11.92
N ALA A 103 3.03 -5.55 -12.78
CA ALA A 103 4.27 -5.59 -13.57
C ALA A 103 4.46 -4.38 -14.50
N SER A 104 3.40 -3.62 -14.82
CA SER A 104 3.50 -2.38 -15.59
C SER A 104 3.76 -1.14 -14.72
N LEU A 105 3.61 -1.26 -13.40
CA LEU A 105 3.77 -0.17 -12.44
C LEU A 105 5.19 -0.08 -11.86
N THR A 106 6.01 -1.12 -12.05
CA THR A 106 7.31 -1.28 -11.39
C THR A 106 8.24 -2.15 -12.22
N LEU A 107 9.54 -1.90 -12.08
CA LEU A 107 10.59 -2.73 -12.67
C LEU A 107 10.96 -3.91 -11.75
N THR A 108 10.29 -4.08 -10.61
CA THR A 108 10.57 -5.19 -9.69
C THR A 108 9.90 -6.50 -10.07
N SER A 109 10.61 -7.60 -9.86
CA SER A 109 10.04 -8.95 -9.86
C SER A 109 9.45 -9.35 -8.50
N ARG A 110 9.66 -8.57 -7.44
CA ARG A 110 9.23 -8.89 -6.07
C ARG A 110 7.96 -8.16 -5.68
N VAL A 111 6.86 -8.87 -5.82
CA VAL A 111 5.53 -8.42 -5.41
C VAL A 111 5.17 -9.08 -4.08
N ILE A 112 4.90 -8.28 -3.06
CA ILE A 112 4.36 -8.72 -1.76
C ILE A 112 2.91 -8.29 -1.71
N VAL A 113 1.99 -9.22 -1.44
CA VAL A 113 0.56 -8.92 -1.36
C VAL A 113 0.10 -8.97 0.10
N PHE A 114 -0.36 -7.84 0.60
CA PHE A 114 -1.08 -7.76 1.87
C PHE A 114 -2.54 -8.17 1.64
N PRO A 115 -3.01 -9.22 2.34
CA PRO A 115 -4.34 -9.78 2.14
C PRO A 115 -5.48 -8.86 2.59
#